data_AF-M1WVN5-F1
#
_entry.id   AF-M1WVN5-F1
#
_cell.length_a   1.000
_cell.length_b   1.000
_cell.length_c   1.000
_cell.angle_alpha   90.00
_cell.angle_beta   90.00
_cell.angle_gamma   90.00
#
_symmetry.space_group_name_H-M   'P 1'
#
loop_
_entity.id
_entity.type
_entity.pdbx_description
1 polymer ?
#
loop_
_entity_poly.entity_id
_entity_poly.type
_entity_poly.pdbx_seq_one_letter_code
_entity_poly.pdbx_strand_id
1 'polypeptide(L)'
;MIICTGCGRKNDDETRYCEQCGKKLQSSYQSPTFEPRTDSRLTRFTHQGMPPDKWESFRKLIEAWCYLLLLLLVGIGSLTYEVWWPLYPTVVGIGLLLYFRRI
;
A
#
# COMPACT_ATOMS: atom_id res chain seq x y z
N MET A 1 19.98 -42.95 8.52
CA MET A 1 19.46 -43.63 7.33
C MET A 1 18.01 -43.21 7.12
N ILE A 2 17.64 -42.82 5.89
CA ILE A 2 16.29 -42.34 5.56
C ILE A 2 15.59 -43.30 4.59
N ILE A 3 14.31 -43.58 4.85
CA ILE A 3 13.50 -44.46 4.00
C ILE A 3 12.66 -43.60 3.05
N CYS A 4 12.77 -43.86 1.75
CA CYS A 4 12.01 -43.14 0.74
C CYS A 4 10.52 -43.45 0.82
N THR A 5 9.69 -42.43 1.04
CA THR A 5 8.21 -42.54 1.06
C THR A 5 7.59 -42.78 -0.33
N GLY A 6 8.40 -42.83 -1.39
CA GLY A 6 7.95 -43.14 -2.75
C GLY A 6 8.10 -44.61 -3.13
N CYS A 7 9.26 -45.20 -2.86
CA CYS A 7 9.59 -46.57 -3.30
C CYS A 7 10.07 -47.51 -2.18
N GLY A 8 10.18 -47.03 -0.94
CA GLY A 8 10.61 -47.84 0.21
C GLY A 8 12.12 -48.10 0.30
N ARG A 9 12.94 -47.62 -0.64
CA ARG A 9 14.40 -47.77 -0.57
C ARG A 9 14.98 -47.03 0.64
N LYS A 10 15.94 -47.68 1.30
CA LYS A 10 16.82 -47.07 2.30
C LYS A 10 17.93 -46.29 1.59
N ASN A 11 18.09 -45.02 1.91
CA ASN A 11 19.15 -44.16 1.41
C ASN A 11 19.93 -43.57 2.59
N ASP A 12 21.12 -43.05 2.32
CA ASP A 12 21.92 -42.35 3.32
C ASP A 12 21.23 -41.02 3.74
N ASP A 13 21.40 -40.59 5.00
CA ASP A 13 20.76 -39.35 5.48
C ASP A 13 21.27 -38.10 4.76
N GLU A 14 22.47 -38.14 4.19
CA GLU A 14 23.06 -37.02 3.46
C GLU A 14 22.51 -36.90 2.02
N THR A 15 21.76 -37.91 1.53
CA THR A 15 21.22 -37.90 0.16
C THR A 15 19.99 -36.98 0.03
N ARG A 16 20.07 -36.00 -0.88
CA ARG A 16 18.95 -35.07 -1.14
C ARG A 16 17.79 -35.72 -1.92
N TYR A 17 18.10 -36.74 -2.70
CA TYR A 17 17.16 -37.45 -3.58
C TYR A 17 17.36 -38.96 -3.46
N CYS A 18 16.28 -39.72 -3.62
CA CYS A 18 16.35 -41.16 -3.60
C CYS A 18 17.07 -41.70 -4.85
N GLU A 19 18.07 -42.56 -4.65
CA GLU A 19 18.89 -43.12 -5.73
C GLU A 19 18.12 -44.05 -6.68
N GLN A 20 16.94 -44.55 -6.26
CA GLN A 20 16.13 -45.45 -7.08
C GLN A 20 15.03 -44.75 -7.86
N CYS A 21 14.33 -43.78 -7.26
CA CYS A 21 13.15 -43.19 -7.88
C CYS A 21 13.24 -41.66 -8.05
N GLY A 22 14.33 -41.02 -7.63
CA GLY A 22 14.55 -39.58 -7.76
C GLY A 22 13.66 -38.70 -6.86
N LYS A 23 12.81 -39.28 -6.00
CA LYS A 23 11.98 -38.51 -5.05
C LYS A 23 12.88 -37.76 -4.06
N LYS A 24 12.61 -36.47 -3.85
CA LYS A 24 13.32 -35.62 -2.87
C LYS A 24 13.11 -36.14 -1.45
N LEU A 25 14.20 -36.32 -0.72
CA LEU A 25 14.20 -36.86 0.65
C LEU A 25 14.36 -35.76 1.69
N GLN A 26 15.23 -34.77 1.43
CA GLN A 26 15.50 -33.68 2.36
C GLN A 26 15.39 -32.30 1.68
N SER A 27 14.83 -31.32 2.39
CA SER A 27 14.95 -29.91 2.03
C SER A 27 16.32 -29.41 2.44
N SER A 28 17.00 -28.66 1.56
CA SER A 28 18.28 -28.00 1.84
C SER A 28 18.19 -26.84 2.85
N TYR A 29 17.15 -26.85 3.70
CA TYR A 29 17.00 -25.85 4.74
C TYR A 29 17.94 -26.22 5.89
N GLN A 30 19.18 -25.76 5.79
CA GLN A 30 20.00 -25.57 6.97
C GLN A 30 19.37 -24.39 7.71
N SER A 31 18.81 -24.65 8.89
CA SER A 31 18.53 -23.56 9.81
C SER A 31 19.86 -22.84 10.01
N PRO A 32 19.96 -21.52 9.74
CA PRO A 32 21.18 -20.79 10.03
C PRO A 32 21.52 -21.06 11.49
N THR A 33 22.77 -21.46 11.74
CA THR A 33 23.33 -21.56 13.08
C THR A 33 22.96 -20.29 13.81
N PHE A 34 22.19 -20.43 14.89
CA PHE A 34 21.77 -19.31 15.71
C PHE A 34 23.01 -18.80 16.44
N GLU A 35 23.82 -17.98 15.77
CA GLU A 35 24.64 -17.03 16.50
C GLU A 35 23.69 -16.23 17.38
N PRO A 36 23.99 -16.03 18.67
CA PRO A 36 23.20 -15.16 19.53
C PRO A 36 23.36 -13.72 19.03
N ARG A 37 22.61 -13.39 17.98
CA ARG A 37 22.44 -12.04 17.48
C ARG A 37 21.47 -11.38 18.45
N THR A 38 22.03 -10.71 19.46
CA THR A 38 21.34 -9.96 20.52
C THR A 38 20.40 -8.86 20.01
N ASP A 39 20.26 -8.67 18.70
CA ASP A 39 19.37 -7.67 18.12
C ASP A 39 18.44 -8.28 17.07
N SER A 40 17.48 -9.05 17.52
CA SER A 40 16.21 -9.17 16.80
C SER A 40 15.07 -8.97 17.78
N ARG A 41 15.04 -7.77 18.38
CA ARG A 41 13.82 -7.19 18.91
C ARG A 41 12.87 -7.10 17.71
N LEU A 42 11.94 -8.04 17.61
CA LEU A 42 10.81 -7.97 16.68
C LEU A 42 10.33 -6.52 16.71
N THR A 43 10.52 -5.79 15.61
CA THR A 43 10.08 -4.41 15.51
C THR A 43 8.59 -4.43 15.74
N ARG A 44 8.19 -4.03 16.95
CA ARG A 44 6.81 -3.80 17.33
C ARG A 44 6.21 -2.98 16.19
N PHE A 45 5.15 -3.50 15.58
CA PHE A 45 4.35 -2.76 14.60
C PHE A 45 4.00 -1.43 15.25
N THR A 46 4.80 -0.43 14.93
CA THR A 46 4.62 0.91 15.42
C THR A 46 3.50 1.41 14.55
N HIS A 47 2.30 1.50 15.13
CA HIS A 47 1.16 2.16 14.52
C HIS A 47 1.71 3.40 13.85
N GLN A 48 1.65 3.49 12.51
CA GLN A 48 2.23 4.60 11.76
C GLN A 48 1.68 5.88 12.40
N GLY A 49 2.52 6.52 13.21
CA GLY A 49 2.18 7.74 13.89
C GLY A 49 1.85 8.74 12.80
N MET A 50 0.69 9.39 12.93
CA MET A 50 0.25 10.43 12.03
C MET A 50 1.43 11.39 11.76
N PRO A 51 1.89 11.54 10.51
CA PRO A 51 3.05 12.37 10.21
C PRO A 51 2.80 13.81 10.69
N PRO A 52 3.85 14.53 11.10
CA PRO A 52 3.75 15.89 11.64
C PRO A 52 3.11 16.91 10.68
N ASP A 53 2.89 16.54 9.42
CA ASP A 53 2.24 17.33 8.37
C ASP A 53 0.71 17.37 8.48
N LYS A 54 0.18 17.34 9.71
CA LYS A 54 -1.25 17.48 9.97
C LYS A 54 -1.79 18.76 9.33
N TRP A 55 -1.05 19.86 9.46
CA TRP A 55 -1.46 21.16 8.96
C TRP A 55 -1.63 21.22 7.44
N GLU A 56 -0.74 20.59 6.69
CA GLU A 56 -0.83 20.55 5.22
C GLU A 56 -2.00 19.68 4.76
N SER A 57 -2.23 18.56 5.43
CA SER A 57 -3.38 17.68 5.17
C SER A 57 -4.71 18.38 5.47
N PHE A 58 -4.80 19.08 6.62
CA PHE A 58 -5.96 19.90 6.95
C PHE A 58 -6.17 21.05 5.96
N ARG A 59 -5.11 21.73 5.53
CA ARG A 59 -5.20 22.82 4.55
C ARG A 59 -5.73 22.35 3.20
N LYS A 60 -5.28 21.18 2.71
CA LYS A 60 -5.80 20.56 1.48
C LYS A 60 -7.28 20.19 1.60
N LEU A 61 -7.69 19.70 2.77
CA LEU A 61 -9.09 19.39 3.04
C LEU A 61 -9.96 20.65 3.02
N ILE A 62 -9.56 21.69 3.75
CA ILE A 62 -10.29 22.97 3.82
C ILE A 62 -10.47 23.57 2.43
N GLU A 63 -9.43 23.51 1.59
CA GLU A 63 -9.47 24.03 0.23
C GLU A 63 -10.47 23.28 -0.67
N ALA A 64 -10.48 21.95 -0.61
CA ALA A 64 -11.45 21.15 -1.34
C ALA A 64 -12.90 21.49 -0.92
N TRP A 65 -13.11 21.69 0.38
CA TRP A 65 -14.39 22.13 0.91
C TRP A 65 -14.78 23.54 0.44
N CYS A 66 -13.84 24.47 0.36
CA CYS A 66 -14.09 25.81 -0.19
C CYS A 66 -14.53 25.74 -1.66
N TYR A 67 -13.89 24.92 -2.50
CA TYR A 67 -14.32 24.77 -3.90
C TYR A 67 -15.71 24.15 -4.02
N LEU A 68 -16.02 23.14 -3.21
CA LEU A 68 -17.36 22.56 -3.16
C LEU A 68 -18.42 23.57 -2.74
N LEU A 69 -18.16 24.34 -1.67
CA LEU A 69 -19.10 25.37 -1.20
C LEU A 69 -19.29 26.48 -2.23
N LEU A 70 -18.22 26.91 -2.90
CA LEU A 70 -18.30 27.93 -3.95
C LEU A 70 -19.16 27.44 -5.12
N LEU A 71 -18.90 26.24 -5.64
CA LEU A 71 -19.70 25.64 -6.72
C LEU A 71 -21.16 25.43 -6.31
N LEU A 72 -21.40 25.00 -5.07
CA LEU A 72 -22.73 24.79 -4.53
C LEU A 72 -23.49 26.12 -4.40
N LEU A 73 -22.87 27.18 -3.88
CA LEU A 73 -23.49 28.51 -3.81
C LEU A 73 -23.81 29.08 -5.19
N VAL A 74 -22.88 28.95 -6.15
CA VAL A 74 -23.08 29.41 -7.53
C VAL A 74 -24.19 28.60 -8.22
N GLY A 75 -24.24 27.29 -8.00
CA GLY A 75 -25.29 26.41 -8.52
C GLY A 75 -26.67 26.76 -7.94
N ILE A 76 -26.76 26.95 -6.62
CA ILE A 76 -28.01 27.37 -5.95
C ILE A 76 -28.46 28.73 -6.48
N GLY A 77 -27.56 29.70 -6.58
CA GLY A 77 -27.85 31.01 -7.15
C GLY A 77 -28.37 30.90 -8.58
N SER A 78 -27.72 30.09 -9.41
CA SER A 78 -28.13 29.87 -10.80
C SER A 78 -29.55 29.30 -10.90
N LEU A 79 -29.93 28.38 -10.02
CA LEU A 79 -31.28 27.83 -9.96
C LEU A 79 -32.31 28.88 -9.50
N THR A 80 -31.97 29.77 -8.56
CA THR A 80 -32.88 30.80 -8.06
C THR A 80 -33.12 31.96 -9.02
N TYR A 81 -32.14 32.32 -9.84
CA TYR A 81 -32.22 33.47 -10.75
C TYR A 81 -32.51 33.08 -12.20
N GLU A 82 -32.64 31.79 -12.54
CA GLU A 82 -32.72 31.26 -13.91
C GLU A 82 -31.61 31.75 -14.86
N VAL A 83 -30.49 32.25 -14.30
CA VAL A 83 -29.32 32.69 -15.06
C VAL A 83 -28.23 31.63 -14.92
N TRP A 84 -27.93 30.96 -16.04
CA TRP A 84 -27.01 29.81 -16.10
C TRP A 84 -25.57 30.20 -16.46
N TRP A 85 -25.38 31.41 -16.99
CA TRP A 85 -24.08 31.89 -17.43
C TRP A 85 -22.99 31.95 -16.35
N PRO A 86 -23.25 32.29 -15.06
CA PRO A 86 -22.24 32.36 -13.99
C PRO A 86 -21.54 31.04 -13.68
N LEU A 87 -22.15 29.91 -14.06
CA LEU A 87 -21.62 28.57 -13.79
C LEU A 87 -20.41 28.27 -14.70
N TYR A 88 -20.40 28.79 -15.92
CA TYR A 88 -19.30 28.58 -16.86
C TYR A 88 -17.98 29.25 -16.43
N PRO A 89 -17.92 30.57 -16.11
CA PRO A 89 -16.66 31.22 -15.72
C PRO A 89 -16.14 30.72 -14.37
N THR A 90 -17.02 30.27 -13.47
CA THR A 90 -16.62 29.72 -12.17
C THR A 90 -15.95 28.36 -12.32
N VAL A 91 -16.49 27.46 -13.16
CA VAL A 91 -15.85 26.18 -13.48
C VAL A 91 -14.52 26.38 -14.21
N VAL A 92 -14.46 27.28 -15.19
CA VAL A 92 -13.21 27.61 -15.91
C VAL A 92 -12.16 28.20 -14.97
N GLY A 93 -12.56 29.10 -14.07
CA GLY A 93 -11.67 29.71 -13.07
C GLY A 93 -11.09 28.67 -12.11
N ILE A 94 -11.92 27.77 -11.59
CA ILE A 94 -11.45 26.66 -10.72
C ILE A 94 -10.51 25.73 -11.51
N GLY A 95 -10.87 25.39 -12.75
CA GLY A 95 -10.03 24.55 -13.61
C GLY A 95 -8.64 25.14 -13.85
N LEU A 96 -8.55 26.43 -14.17
CA LEU A 96 -7.29 27.16 -14.33
C LEU A 96 -6.49 27.19 -13.02
N LEU A 97 -7.14 27.47 -11.89
CA LEU A 97 -6.49 27.52 -10.58
C LEU A 97 -5.88 26.15 -10.22
N LEU A 98 -6.62 25.07 -10.43
CA LEU A 98 -6.13 23.71 -10.21
C LEU A 98 -5.00 23.33 -11.17
N TYR A 99 -5.05 23.80 -12.42
CA TYR A 99 -3.98 23.60 -13.39
C TYR A 99 -2.68 24.30 -12.98
N PHE A 100 -2.77 25.57 -12.56
CA PHE A 100 -1.60 26.33 -12.07
C PHE A 100 -1.05 25.79 -10.75
N ARG A 101 -1.89 25.20 -9.89
CA ARG A 101 -1.42 24.54 -8.65
C ARG A 101 -0.74 23.19 -8.86
N ARG A 102 -0.92 22.60 -10.04
CA ARG A 102 -0.34 21.30 -10.38
C ARG A 102 1.06 21.41 -10.99
N ILE A 103 1.40 22.56 -11.56
CA ILE A 103 2.73 22.93 -12.10
C ILE A 103 3.58 23.50 -10.97
#